data_AF-A0A933XZR8-F1
#
_entry.id   AF-A0A933XZR8-F1
#
_cell.length_a   1.000
_cell.length_b   1.000
_cell.length_c   1.000
_cell.angle_alpha   90.00
_cell.angle_beta   90.00
_cell.angle_gamma   90.00
#
_symmetry.space_group_name_H-M   'P 1'
#
loop_
_entity.id
_entity.type
_entity.pdbx_description
1 polymer ?
#
loop_
_entity_poly.entity_id
_entity_poly.type
_entity_poly.pdbx_seq_one_letter_code
_entity_poly.pdbx_strand_id
1 'polypeptide(L)'
;MSRRSGWDDFWGYARSRPKKAAPKSGLVVGRIGATWWGARWIDALQHISSGYSNRLSRGRSYARAGRVHDLELERGCARARVTGSRVYDVEIRVCALSDAEWKRTIRALAARATFAAQLLDGAMPREIDEAFAAAKVSLFPSGSADLTTTCSCPDWANPCKHVAALHYVLGEALDRDPFFLFELRGRGKAEVLDALREARAPAEMRQRRTRARGSASSQLASESDSVSHGAVDIDSVVLDATGTAADYELPRTRLSAMSFRFDAPASPALVLRQLGQPPSWPADESIFDALGPLYAAAADLARALASAGGADSASTPLTSRHADRRGADA
;
A
#
# COMPACT_ATOMS: atom_id res chain seq x y z
N MET A 1 -43.14 -18.53 -40.31
CA MET A 1 -43.43 -17.56 -39.24
C MET A 1 -44.15 -18.27 -38.09
N SER A 2 -43.40 -18.83 -37.13
CA SER A 2 -44.00 -19.53 -35.98
C SER A 2 -44.09 -18.56 -34.81
N ARG A 3 -45.31 -18.11 -34.49
CA ARG A 3 -45.62 -17.38 -33.26
C ARG A 3 -45.67 -18.40 -32.12
N ARG A 4 -44.56 -18.53 -31.38
CA ARG A 4 -44.52 -19.18 -30.06
C ARG A 4 -44.64 -18.11 -28.98
N SER A 5 -45.86 -17.79 -28.56
CA SER A 5 -46.14 -16.98 -27.37
C SER A 5 -47.34 -17.61 -26.67
N GLY A 6 -47.19 -18.01 -25.41
CA GLY A 6 -48.35 -18.50 -24.67
C GLY A 6 -48.12 -19.10 -23.29
N TRP A 7 -46.89 -19.20 -22.78
CA TRP A 7 -46.65 -19.76 -21.43
C TRP A 7 -45.69 -18.96 -20.54
N ASP A 8 -44.88 -18.04 -21.08
CA ASP A 8 -43.90 -17.26 -20.29
C ASP A 8 -44.52 -16.10 -19.47
N ASP A 9 -45.70 -15.60 -19.86
CA ASP A 9 -46.26 -14.36 -19.31
C ASP A 9 -47.16 -14.54 -18.07
N PHE A 10 -47.48 -15.78 -17.70
CA PHE A 10 -48.44 -16.07 -16.61
C PHE A 10 -47.89 -15.75 -15.20
N TRP A 11 -46.56 -15.70 -15.03
CA TRP A 11 -45.90 -15.46 -13.73
C TRP A 11 -45.14 -14.13 -13.62
N GLY A 12 -45.27 -13.22 -14.58
CA GLY A 12 -44.68 -11.88 -14.49
C GLY A 12 -43.15 -11.85 -14.31
N TYR A 13 -42.44 -12.95 -14.59
CA TYR A 13 -40.97 -12.95 -14.58
C TYR A 13 -40.46 -12.20 -15.80
N ALA A 14 -40.28 -10.88 -15.64
CA ALA A 14 -39.59 -10.06 -16.62
C ALA A 14 -38.27 -10.75 -17.00
N ARG A 15 -38.11 -11.08 -18.29
CA ARG A 15 -36.88 -11.70 -18.81
C ARG A 15 -35.67 -10.89 -18.35
N SER A 16 -34.71 -11.56 -17.69
CA SER A 16 -33.55 -10.87 -17.12
C SER A 16 -32.81 -10.13 -18.24
N ARG A 17 -32.66 -8.80 -18.13
CA ARG A 17 -31.92 -8.01 -19.12
C ARG A 17 -30.51 -8.60 -19.30
N PRO A 18 -30.01 -8.70 -20.55
CA PRO A 18 -28.66 -9.19 -20.80
C PRO A 18 -27.64 -8.32 -20.06
N LYS A 19 -26.57 -8.95 -19.59
CA LYS A 19 -25.49 -8.27 -18.85
C LYS A 19 -24.76 -7.33 -19.81
N LYS A 20 -24.42 -6.13 -19.34
CA LYS A 20 -23.47 -5.27 -20.07
C LYS A 20 -22.08 -5.92 -20.06
N ALA A 21 -21.29 -5.57 -21.08
CA ALA A 21 -19.88 -5.93 -21.15
C ALA A 21 -19.12 -5.36 -19.94
N ALA A 22 -18.06 -6.05 -19.51
CA ALA A 22 -17.18 -5.54 -18.47
C ALA A 22 -16.50 -4.22 -18.93
N PRO A 23 -16.15 -3.32 -18.01
CA PRO A 23 -15.32 -2.15 -18.34
C PRO A 23 -13.97 -2.59 -18.94
N LYS A 24 -13.45 -1.79 -19.89
CA LYS A 24 -12.16 -2.05 -20.55
C LYS A 24 -10.99 -2.13 -19.56
N SER A 25 -11.05 -1.33 -18.49
CA SER A 25 -10.03 -1.22 -17.44
C SER A 25 -10.52 -1.77 -16.10
N GLY A 26 -11.38 -2.79 -16.12
CA GLY A 26 -11.90 -3.37 -14.89
C GLY A 26 -10.85 -4.14 -14.09
N LEU A 27 -10.99 -4.13 -12.77
CA LEU A 27 -10.17 -4.88 -11.84
C LEU A 27 -10.44 -6.38 -12.00
N VAL A 28 -9.43 -7.11 -12.48
CA VAL A 28 -9.47 -8.56 -12.65
C VAL A 28 -8.76 -9.21 -11.47
N VAL A 29 -9.50 -10.01 -10.73
CA VAL A 29 -8.96 -10.74 -9.59
C VAL A 29 -8.34 -12.07 -10.05
N GLY A 30 -7.08 -12.28 -9.70
CA GLY A 30 -6.34 -13.52 -9.91
C GLY A 30 -6.47 -14.48 -8.72
N ARG A 31 -5.42 -14.53 -7.89
CA ARG A 31 -5.35 -15.41 -6.72
C ARG A 31 -5.93 -14.70 -5.50
N ILE A 32 -7.03 -15.24 -4.99
CA ILE A 32 -7.75 -14.72 -3.82
C ILE A 32 -7.27 -15.45 -2.58
N GLY A 33 -6.94 -14.71 -1.52
CA GLY A 33 -6.48 -15.29 -0.25
C GLY A 33 -5.14 -15.98 -0.39
N ALA A 34 -4.22 -15.37 -1.15
CA ALA A 34 -2.87 -15.88 -1.33
C ALA A 34 -2.05 -15.82 -0.04
N THR A 35 -2.36 -14.85 0.81
CA THR A 35 -1.74 -14.60 2.11
C THR A 35 -2.66 -15.07 3.24
N TRP A 36 -2.11 -15.30 4.43
CA TRP A 36 -2.92 -15.74 5.56
C TRP A 36 -3.97 -14.67 5.98
N TRP A 37 -3.64 -13.38 5.85
CA TRP A 37 -4.55 -12.29 6.20
C TRP A 37 -5.63 -12.09 5.13
N GLY A 38 -5.29 -12.25 3.85
CA GLY A 38 -6.28 -12.26 2.77
C GLY A 38 -7.25 -13.44 2.91
N ALA A 39 -6.74 -14.64 3.19
CA ALA A 39 -7.58 -15.81 3.45
C ALA A 39 -8.55 -15.54 4.63
N ARG A 40 -8.03 -14.99 5.72
CA ARG A 40 -8.84 -14.65 6.90
C ARG A 40 -9.91 -13.59 6.62
N TRP A 41 -9.61 -12.59 5.81
CA TRP A 41 -10.59 -11.61 5.35
C TRP A 41 -11.72 -12.25 4.52
N ILE A 42 -11.38 -13.20 3.67
CA ILE A 42 -12.35 -13.95 2.87
C ILE A 42 -13.22 -14.86 3.75
N ASP A 43 -12.65 -15.44 4.80
CA ASP A 43 -13.38 -16.24 5.79
C ASP A 43 -14.34 -15.38 6.62
N ALA A 44 -13.94 -14.16 6.99
CA ALA A 44 -14.80 -13.21 7.70
C ALA A 44 -16.10 -12.92 6.92
N LEU A 45 -16.02 -12.72 5.60
CA LEU A 45 -17.23 -12.57 4.78
C LEU A 45 -18.05 -13.85 4.74
N GLN A 46 -17.43 -15.01 4.55
CA GLN A 46 -18.16 -16.27 4.48
C GLN A 46 -18.95 -16.54 5.76
N HIS A 47 -18.36 -16.20 6.92
CA HIS A 47 -19.03 -16.31 8.20
C HIS A 47 -20.25 -15.39 8.31
N ILE A 48 -20.10 -14.12 7.90
CA ILE A 48 -21.20 -13.14 7.87
C ILE A 48 -22.28 -13.53 6.83
N SER A 49 -21.91 -14.30 5.81
CA SER A 49 -22.74 -14.63 4.65
C SER A 49 -23.24 -16.09 4.64
N SER A 50 -23.24 -16.77 5.78
CA SER A 50 -23.46 -18.23 5.90
C SER A 50 -24.75 -18.74 5.23
N GLY A 51 -25.77 -17.89 5.02
CA GLY A 51 -26.99 -18.22 4.27
C GLY A 51 -26.95 -18.02 2.74
N TYR A 52 -25.82 -17.59 2.15
CA TYR A 52 -25.76 -17.06 0.77
C TYR A 52 -24.63 -17.62 -0.09
N SER A 53 -24.23 -18.89 0.10
CA SER A 53 -23.12 -19.54 -0.61
C SER A 53 -23.19 -19.43 -2.15
N ASN A 54 -24.38 -19.56 -2.73
CA ASN A 54 -24.62 -19.42 -4.18
C ASN A 54 -24.41 -17.97 -4.69
N ARG A 55 -24.45 -16.96 -3.82
CA ARG A 55 -24.20 -15.55 -4.16
C ARG A 55 -22.72 -15.25 -4.17
N LEU A 56 -21.97 -15.87 -3.26
CA LEU A 56 -20.52 -15.76 -3.18
C LEU A 56 -19.85 -16.32 -4.44
N SER A 57 -20.28 -17.49 -4.93
CA SER A 57 -19.73 -18.06 -6.18
C SER A 57 -19.94 -17.14 -7.38
N ARG A 58 -21.14 -16.55 -7.51
CA ARG A 58 -21.43 -15.57 -8.57
C ARG A 58 -20.62 -14.29 -8.43
N GLY A 59 -20.44 -13.79 -7.21
CA GLY A 59 -19.60 -12.63 -6.94
C GLY A 59 -18.14 -12.86 -7.33
N ARG A 60 -17.61 -14.05 -7.04
CA ARG A 60 -16.27 -14.47 -7.47
C ARG A 60 -16.12 -14.45 -8.98
N SER A 61 -17.12 -14.96 -9.71
CA SER A 61 -17.12 -14.90 -11.18
C SER A 61 -17.17 -13.46 -11.71
N TYR A 62 -17.85 -12.54 -11.01
CA TYR A 62 -17.87 -11.12 -11.39
C TYR A 62 -16.50 -10.46 -11.22
N ALA A 63 -15.84 -10.71 -10.08
CA ALA A 63 -14.51 -10.20 -9.80
C ALA A 63 -13.47 -10.73 -10.80
N ARG A 64 -13.50 -12.03 -11.12
CA ARG A 64 -12.61 -12.64 -12.13
C ARG A 64 -12.88 -12.16 -13.55
N ALA A 65 -14.11 -11.74 -13.85
CA ALA A 65 -14.49 -11.24 -15.17
C ALA A 65 -14.19 -9.75 -15.36
N GLY A 66 -13.48 -9.09 -14.44
CA GLY A 66 -13.13 -7.67 -14.57
C GLY A 66 -14.34 -6.74 -14.46
N ARG A 67 -15.40 -7.13 -13.75
CA ARG A 67 -16.65 -6.35 -13.71
C ARG A 67 -16.67 -5.23 -12.67
N VAL A 68 -15.65 -5.16 -11.82
CA VAL A 68 -15.45 -4.09 -10.84
C VAL A 68 -14.60 -3.03 -11.52
N HIS A 69 -15.03 -1.77 -11.48
CA HIS A 69 -14.37 -0.69 -12.25
C HIS A 69 -13.11 -0.19 -11.56
N ASP A 70 -13.27 0.22 -10.32
CA ASP A 70 -12.33 0.92 -9.46
C ASP A 70 -12.47 0.37 -8.03
N LEU A 71 -11.43 0.55 -7.22
CA LEU A 71 -11.47 0.30 -5.79
C LEU A 71 -10.99 1.58 -5.11
N GLU A 72 -11.92 2.27 -4.46
CA GLU A 72 -11.64 3.43 -3.62
C GLU A 72 -11.61 2.97 -2.17
N LEU A 73 -10.47 3.15 -1.52
CA LEU A 73 -10.29 2.85 -0.11
C LEU A 73 -10.18 4.17 0.66
N GLU A 74 -11.02 4.28 1.68
CA GLU A 74 -11.01 5.36 2.65
C GLU A 74 -11.04 4.77 4.06
N ARG A 75 -10.82 5.61 5.07
CA ARG A 75 -10.89 5.18 6.47
C ARG A 75 -12.26 4.57 6.78
N GLY A 76 -12.26 3.29 7.16
CA GLY A 76 -13.51 2.58 7.48
C GLY A 76 -14.38 2.19 6.29
N CYS A 77 -13.94 2.41 5.05
CA CYS A 77 -14.81 2.27 3.88
C CYS A 77 -14.08 1.80 2.62
N ALA A 78 -14.68 0.87 1.89
CA ALA A 78 -14.28 0.50 0.54
C ALA A 78 -15.46 0.71 -0.41
N ARG A 79 -15.25 1.47 -1.49
CA ARG A 79 -16.26 1.74 -2.53
C ARG A 79 -15.79 1.26 -3.89
N ALA A 80 -16.76 0.86 -4.70
CA ALA A 80 -16.53 0.53 -6.10
C ALA A 80 -17.82 0.61 -6.90
N ARG A 81 -17.66 0.80 -8.21
CA ARG A 81 -18.74 0.53 -9.17
C ARG A 81 -18.61 -0.87 -9.74
N VAL A 82 -19.74 -1.56 -9.93
CA VAL A 82 -19.79 -2.92 -10.47
C VAL A 82 -20.78 -3.02 -11.62
N THR A 83 -20.34 -3.56 -12.77
CA THR A 83 -21.18 -3.73 -13.96
C THR A 83 -21.94 -5.06 -13.98
N GLY A 84 -23.27 -4.95 -13.92
CA GLY A 84 -24.24 -6.02 -14.15
C GLY A 84 -25.11 -5.75 -15.38
N SER A 85 -26.43 -5.72 -15.20
CA SER A 85 -27.37 -5.23 -16.23
C SER A 85 -27.34 -3.70 -16.36
N ARG A 86 -26.96 -3.02 -15.28
CA ARG A 86 -26.50 -1.63 -15.24
C ARG A 86 -25.27 -1.54 -14.33
N VAL A 87 -24.73 -0.33 -14.19
CA VAL A 87 -23.69 -0.04 -13.19
C VAL A 87 -24.37 0.13 -11.84
N TYR A 88 -23.77 -0.44 -10.80
CA TYR A 88 -24.23 -0.34 -9.42
C TYR A 88 -23.10 0.16 -8.54
N ASP A 89 -23.44 1.05 -7.62
CA ASP A 89 -22.57 1.52 -6.56
C ASP A 89 -22.61 0.53 -5.41
N VAL A 90 -21.44 0.17 -4.91
CA VAL A 90 -21.25 -0.84 -3.88
C VAL A 90 -20.32 -0.27 -2.82
N GLU A 91 -20.69 -0.43 -1.56
CA GLU A 91 -19.92 0.03 -0.42
C GLU A 91 -19.82 -1.08 0.63
N ILE A 92 -18.62 -1.26 1.17
CA ILE A 92 -18.34 -2.11 2.34
C ILE A 92 -17.77 -1.18 3.40
N ARG A 93 -18.47 -1.03 4.53
CA ARG A 93 -17.98 -0.29 5.69
C ARG A 93 -17.51 -1.25 6.77
N VAL A 94 -16.38 -0.92 7.36
CA VAL A 94 -15.82 -1.61 8.52
C VAL A 94 -15.81 -0.65 9.70
N CYS A 95 -16.23 -1.13 10.86
CA CYS A 95 -16.24 -0.34 12.09
C CYS A 95 -14.81 0.10 12.44
N ALA A 96 -14.54 1.40 12.37
CA ALA A 96 -13.26 1.98 12.72
C ALA A 96 -13.03 1.93 14.23
N LEU A 97 -11.79 1.71 14.65
CA LEU A 97 -11.41 1.74 16.05
C LEU A 97 -11.24 3.19 16.51
N SER A 98 -11.63 3.48 17.74
CA SER A 98 -11.40 4.76 18.39
C SER A 98 -9.90 5.02 18.63
N ASP A 99 -9.54 6.28 18.86
CA ASP A 99 -8.16 6.68 19.18
C ASP A 99 -7.63 5.99 20.45
N ALA A 100 -8.50 5.77 21.43
CA ALA A 100 -8.14 5.07 22.66
C ALA A 100 -7.83 3.59 22.40
N GLU A 101 -8.59 2.93 21.53
CA GLU A 101 -8.36 1.55 21.10
C GLU A 101 -7.08 1.42 20.28
N TRP A 102 -6.85 2.34 19.34
CA TRP A 102 -5.61 2.39 18.58
C TRP A 102 -4.40 2.60 19.49
N LYS A 103 -4.48 3.49 20.48
CA LYS A 103 -3.39 3.71 21.44
C LYS A 103 -3.07 2.45 22.26
N ARG A 104 -4.09 1.68 22.67
CA ARG A 104 -3.87 0.39 23.35
C ARG A 104 -3.26 -0.64 22.42
N THR A 105 -3.75 -0.72 21.19
CA THR A 105 -3.28 -1.66 20.17
C THR A 105 -1.82 -1.40 19.79
N ILE A 106 -1.45 -0.15 19.51
CA ILE A 106 -0.07 0.24 19.20
C ILE A 106 0.87 -0.10 20.37
N ARG A 107 0.44 0.09 21.62
CA ARG A 107 1.24 -0.31 22.78
C ARG A 107 1.47 -1.82 22.82
N ALA A 108 0.42 -2.62 22.57
CA ALA A 108 0.53 -4.08 22.53
C ALA A 108 1.43 -4.57 21.38
N LEU A 109 1.33 -3.95 20.20
CA LEU A 109 2.19 -4.22 19.05
C LEU A 109 3.66 -3.85 19.35
N ALA A 110 3.89 -2.67 19.94
CA ALA A 110 5.23 -2.18 20.25
C ALA A 110 5.94 -3.00 21.34
N ALA A 111 5.18 -3.63 22.24
CA ALA A 111 5.72 -4.49 23.30
C ALA A 111 6.39 -5.77 22.76
N ARG A 112 6.05 -6.20 21.53
CA ARG A 112 6.62 -7.39 20.89
C ARG A 112 7.51 -6.99 19.73
N ALA A 113 8.82 -7.21 19.90
CA ALA A 113 9.79 -6.73 18.93
C ALA A 113 9.57 -7.31 17.52
N THR A 114 9.16 -8.57 17.44
CA THR A 114 8.85 -9.29 16.19
C THR A 114 7.70 -8.65 15.41
N PHE A 115 6.64 -8.20 16.09
CA PHE A 115 5.50 -7.56 15.43
C PHE A 115 5.89 -6.24 14.80
N ALA A 116 6.59 -5.40 15.55
CA ALA A 116 7.07 -4.12 15.04
C ALA A 116 8.04 -4.31 13.87
N ALA A 117 8.96 -5.28 13.95
CA ALA A 117 9.91 -5.56 12.87
C ALA A 117 9.20 -5.98 11.57
N GLN A 118 8.26 -6.94 11.65
CA GLN A 118 7.51 -7.41 10.48
C GLN A 118 6.64 -6.30 9.88
N LEU A 119 5.95 -5.51 10.70
CA LEU A 119 5.16 -4.38 10.21
C LEU A 119 6.03 -3.31 9.55
N LEU A 120 7.21 -3.01 10.11
CA LEU A 120 8.16 -2.07 9.48
C LEU A 120 8.69 -2.58 8.12
N ASP A 121 8.76 -3.90 7.95
CA ASP A 121 9.12 -4.57 6.69
C ASP A 121 7.93 -4.73 5.72
N GLY A 122 6.73 -4.24 6.09
CA GLY A 122 5.55 -4.33 5.25
C GLY A 122 4.78 -5.65 5.36
N ALA A 123 5.20 -6.57 6.23
CA ALA A 123 4.58 -7.89 6.41
C ALA A 123 3.58 -7.89 7.59
N MET A 124 2.48 -8.65 7.47
CA MET A 124 1.50 -8.81 8.54
C MET A 124 1.89 -9.96 9.50
N PRO A 125 2.13 -9.69 10.79
CA PRO A 125 2.43 -10.73 11.78
C PRO A 125 1.31 -11.73 11.96
N ARG A 126 1.62 -13.02 11.91
CA ARG A 126 0.61 -14.10 11.96
C ARG A 126 -0.23 -14.08 13.24
N GLU A 127 0.41 -13.74 14.36
CA GLU A 127 -0.22 -13.65 15.67
C GLU A 127 -0.68 -12.21 16.02
N ILE A 128 -0.76 -11.29 15.04
CA ILE A 128 -1.11 -9.88 15.29
C ILE A 128 -2.42 -9.72 16.07
N ASP A 129 -3.34 -10.65 15.87
CA ASP A 129 -4.61 -10.73 16.58
C ASP A 129 -4.47 -10.77 18.10
N GLU A 130 -3.40 -11.34 18.63
CA GLU A 130 -3.12 -11.34 20.07
C GLU A 130 -2.92 -9.90 20.59
N ALA A 131 -2.32 -9.03 19.79
CA ALA A 131 -2.15 -7.61 20.14
C ALA A 131 -3.49 -6.86 20.11
N PHE A 132 -4.35 -7.15 19.13
CA PHE A 132 -5.69 -6.56 19.06
C PHE A 132 -6.58 -7.07 20.20
N ALA A 133 -6.54 -8.38 20.49
CA ALA A 133 -7.26 -9.01 21.59
C ALA A 133 -6.84 -8.44 22.96
N ALA A 134 -5.55 -8.19 23.18
CA ALA A 134 -5.06 -7.53 24.39
C ALA A 134 -5.62 -6.09 24.55
N ALA A 135 -5.95 -5.43 23.44
CA ALA A 135 -6.61 -4.12 23.42
C ALA A 135 -8.16 -4.21 23.47
N LYS A 136 -8.72 -5.42 23.57
CA LYS A 136 -10.15 -5.76 23.55
C LYS A 136 -10.86 -5.38 22.25
N VAL A 137 -10.14 -5.44 21.14
CA VAL A 137 -10.66 -5.16 19.80
C VAL A 137 -10.25 -6.26 18.83
N SER A 138 -10.81 -6.27 17.63
CA SER A 138 -10.42 -7.19 16.56
C SER A 138 -9.93 -6.41 15.35
N LEU A 139 -8.91 -6.92 14.67
CA LEU A 139 -8.48 -6.39 13.38
C LEU A 139 -9.48 -6.80 12.28
N PHE A 140 -9.91 -8.05 12.29
CA PHE A 140 -10.84 -8.59 11.29
C PHE A 140 -12.29 -8.45 11.76
N PRO A 141 -13.24 -8.19 10.85
CA PRO A 141 -14.66 -8.16 11.22
C PRO A 141 -15.11 -9.51 11.77
N SER A 142 -15.83 -9.48 12.90
CA SER A 142 -16.29 -10.70 13.57
C SER A 142 -17.80 -10.96 13.39
N GLY A 143 -18.55 -9.95 12.96
CA GLY A 143 -19.98 -10.06 12.72
C GLY A 143 -20.56 -8.86 11.96
N SER A 144 -21.89 -8.83 11.83
CA SER A 144 -22.61 -7.81 11.07
C SER A 144 -22.52 -6.39 11.67
N ALA A 145 -22.18 -6.26 12.95
CA ALA A 145 -21.92 -4.96 13.57
C ALA A 145 -20.56 -4.38 13.15
N ASP A 146 -19.59 -5.23 12.81
CA ASP A 146 -18.25 -4.81 12.41
C ASP A 146 -18.15 -4.53 10.92
N LEU A 147 -18.97 -5.18 10.10
CA LEU A 147 -18.96 -5.06 8.64
C LEU A 147 -20.39 -4.92 8.13
N THR A 148 -20.65 -3.77 7.52
CA THR A 148 -21.93 -3.46 6.88
C THR A 148 -21.69 -3.25 5.39
N THR A 149 -22.64 -3.65 4.56
CA THR A 149 -22.51 -3.48 3.11
C THR A 149 -23.78 -2.92 2.51
N THR A 150 -23.61 -2.10 1.48
CA THR A 150 -24.72 -1.52 0.72
C THR A 150 -24.47 -1.69 -0.77
N CYS A 151 -25.55 -1.83 -1.54
CA CYS A 151 -25.47 -1.89 -2.99
C CYS A 151 -26.72 -1.29 -3.60
N SER A 152 -26.59 -0.47 -4.65
CA SER A 152 -27.73 0.14 -5.34
C SER A 152 -28.53 -0.83 -6.22
N CYS A 153 -28.31 -2.15 -6.10
CA CYS A 153 -29.00 -3.16 -6.88
C CYS A 153 -30.34 -3.59 -6.23
N PRO A 154 -31.33 -4.03 -7.03
CA PRO A 154 -32.64 -4.42 -6.49
C PRO A 154 -32.64 -5.82 -5.83
N ASP A 155 -31.48 -6.41 -5.56
CA ASP A 155 -31.35 -7.70 -4.89
C ASP A 155 -31.51 -7.47 -3.38
N TRP A 156 -32.55 -8.06 -2.78
CA TRP A 156 -32.84 -7.93 -1.35
C TRP A 156 -31.81 -8.65 -0.47
N ALA A 157 -31.01 -9.56 -1.04
CA ALA A 157 -30.03 -10.30 -0.27
C ALA A 157 -28.76 -9.49 -0.02
N ASN A 158 -28.24 -9.63 1.19
CA ASN A 158 -27.00 -9.00 1.63
C ASN A 158 -26.07 -10.07 2.24
N PRO A 159 -24.88 -10.34 1.65
CA PRO A 159 -24.34 -9.69 0.46
C PRO A 159 -25.00 -10.16 -0.85
N CYS A 160 -25.24 -9.21 -1.76
CA CYS A 160 -25.57 -9.54 -3.14
C CYS A 160 -24.31 -9.95 -3.92
N LYS A 161 -24.46 -10.41 -5.18
CA LYS A 161 -23.31 -10.78 -6.02
C LYS A 161 -22.33 -9.62 -6.28
N HIS A 162 -22.80 -8.37 -6.26
CA HIS A 162 -21.94 -7.20 -6.49
C HIS A 162 -21.11 -6.86 -5.24
N VAL A 163 -21.72 -6.93 -4.04
CA VAL A 163 -20.99 -6.85 -2.76
C VAL A 163 -19.94 -7.94 -2.68
N ALA A 164 -20.32 -9.19 -2.99
CA ALA A 164 -19.37 -10.30 -2.99
C ALA A 164 -18.21 -10.08 -3.99
N ALA A 165 -18.48 -9.46 -5.16
CA ALA A 165 -17.44 -9.13 -6.13
C ALA A 165 -16.45 -8.08 -5.58
N LEU A 166 -16.96 -6.99 -4.98
CA LEU A 166 -16.12 -5.99 -4.33
C LEU A 166 -15.29 -6.61 -3.20
N HIS A 167 -15.89 -7.48 -2.38
CA HIS A 167 -15.18 -8.14 -1.28
C HIS A 167 -14.00 -8.99 -1.76
N TYR A 168 -14.13 -9.67 -2.91
CA TYR A 168 -13.03 -10.43 -3.50
C TYR A 168 -11.94 -9.54 -4.09
N VAL A 169 -12.30 -8.43 -4.73
CA VAL A 169 -11.34 -7.41 -5.20
C VAL A 169 -10.58 -6.82 -4.01
N LEU A 170 -11.30 -6.50 -2.93
CA LEU A 170 -10.69 -6.01 -1.70
C LEU A 170 -9.77 -7.07 -1.07
N GLY A 171 -10.18 -8.35 -1.03
CA GLY A 171 -9.32 -9.43 -0.53
C GLY A 171 -7.99 -9.54 -1.29
N GLU A 172 -7.99 -9.38 -2.62
CA GLU A 172 -6.76 -9.34 -3.40
C GLU A 172 -5.95 -8.06 -3.17
N ALA A 173 -6.60 -6.91 -2.97
CA ALA A 173 -5.90 -5.68 -2.57
C ALA A 173 -5.20 -5.85 -1.22
N LEU A 174 -5.86 -6.50 -0.25
CA LEU A 174 -5.26 -6.85 1.04
C LEU A 174 -4.11 -7.83 0.89
N ASP A 175 -4.21 -8.84 0.02
CA ASP A 175 -3.09 -9.75 -0.28
C ASP A 175 -1.83 -9.00 -0.77
N ARG A 176 -2.00 -7.88 -1.48
CA ARG A 176 -0.89 -7.03 -1.94
C ARG A 176 -0.38 -6.07 -0.88
N ASP A 177 -1.26 -5.42 -0.11
CA ASP A 177 -0.88 -4.51 0.97
C ASP A 177 -1.74 -4.77 2.24
N PRO A 178 -1.17 -5.37 3.30
CA PRO A 178 -1.89 -5.63 4.53
C PRO A 178 -2.29 -4.36 5.30
N PHE A 179 -1.67 -3.20 5.04
CA PHE A 179 -1.98 -1.96 5.76
C PHE A 179 -3.35 -1.39 5.44
N PHE A 180 -3.96 -1.80 4.33
CA PHE A 180 -5.35 -1.48 4.03
C PHE A 180 -6.32 -2.03 5.10
N LEU A 181 -5.97 -3.10 5.84
CA LEU A 181 -6.77 -3.54 7.00
C LEU A 181 -6.76 -2.50 8.12
N PHE A 182 -5.64 -1.82 8.35
CA PHE A 182 -5.57 -0.75 9.35
C PHE A 182 -6.34 0.48 8.89
N GLU A 183 -6.30 0.78 7.59
CA GLU A 183 -7.05 1.90 7.01
C GLU A 183 -8.55 1.68 7.12
N LEU A 184 -9.02 0.45 6.84
CA LEU A 184 -10.38 0.02 7.13
C LEU A 184 -10.72 0.05 8.63
N ARG A 185 -9.73 0.01 9.52
CA ARG A 185 -9.91 0.22 10.96
C ARG A 185 -9.65 1.66 11.42
N GLY A 186 -9.48 2.59 10.47
CA GLY A 186 -9.44 4.04 10.71
C GLY A 186 -8.04 4.66 10.78
N ARG A 187 -6.96 3.90 10.57
CA ARG A 187 -5.58 4.42 10.58
C ARG A 187 -4.77 4.02 9.35
N GLY A 188 -4.17 5.00 8.70
CA GLY A 188 -3.31 4.77 7.55
C GLY A 188 -1.95 4.18 7.94
N LYS A 189 -1.25 3.65 6.94
CA LYS A 189 0.08 3.04 7.08
C LYS A 189 1.08 3.92 7.83
N ALA A 190 1.24 5.17 7.38
CA ALA A 190 2.20 6.10 7.98
C ALA A 190 1.90 6.35 9.47
N GLU A 191 0.61 6.56 9.83
CA GLU A 191 0.20 6.78 11.21
C GLU A 191 0.56 5.58 12.10
N VAL A 192 0.28 4.35 11.64
CA VAL A 192 0.60 3.13 12.39
C VAL A 192 2.11 2.97 12.56
N LEU A 193 2.88 3.12 11.49
CA LEU A 193 4.34 2.95 11.53
C LEU A 193 5.02 4.02 12.37
N ASP A 194 4.58 5.28 12.30
CA ASP A 194 5.13 6.36 13.11
C ASP A 194 4.77 6.20 14.59
N ALA A 195 3.54 5.79 14.89
CA ALA A 195 3.12 5.49 16.26
C ALA A 195 3.90 4.30 16.85
N LEU A 196 4.21 3.27 16.03
CA LEU A 196 5.06 2.15 16.44
C LEU A 196 6.49 2.58 16.73
N ARG A 197 7.08 3.40 15.84
CA ARG A 197 8.43 3.97 16.05
C ARG A 197 8.49 4.82 17.31
N GLU A 198 7.47 5.66 17.54
CA GLU A 198 7.39 6.49 18.74
C GLU A 198 7.24 5.65 20.01
N ALA A 199 6.39 4.62 19.98
CA ALA A 199 6.18 3.74 21.13
C ALA A 199 7.44 2.94 21.51
N ARG A 200 8.33 2.68 20.55
CA ARG A 200 9.59 1.95 20.77
C ARG A 200 10.82 2.83 20.94
N ALA A 201 10.70 4.13 20.69
CA ALA A 201 11.83 5.05 20.88
C ALA A 201 12.27 5.07 22.36
N PRO A 202 13.59 5.06 22.64
CA PRO A 202 14.12 5.19 23.99
C PRO A 202 13.51 6.39 24.72
N ALA A 203 13.35 6.29 26.04
CA ALA A 203 12.69 7.31 26.85
C ALA A 203 13.30 8.71 26.63
N GLU A 204 14.61 8.81 26.47
CA GLU A 204 15.35 10.04 26.18
C GLU A 204 14.96 10.67 24.83
N MET A 205 14.78 9.85 23.79
CA MET A 205 14.38 10.33 22.46
C MET A 205 12.90 10.75 22.42
N ARG A 206 12.04 10.10 23.22
CA ARG A 206 10.65 10.56 23.43
C ARG A 206 10.61 11.92 24.12
N GLN A 207 11.41 12.14 25.16
CA GLN A 207 11.48 13.43 25.87
C GLN A 207 12.02 14.57 24.99
N ARG A 208 12.99 14.28 24.11
CA ARG A 208 13.54 15.28 23.19
C ARG A 208 12.53 15.72 22.12
N ARG A 209 11.73 14.79 21.60
CA ARG A 209 10.66 15.10 20.62
C ARG A 209 9.45 15.79 21.27
N THR A 210 9.06 15.44 22.49
CA THR A 210 7.97 16.15 23.20
C THR A 210 8.36 17.58 23.55
N ARG A 211 9.63 17.83 23.94
CA ARG A 211 10.17 19.19 24.12
C ARG A 211 10.16 19.99 22.81
N ALA A 212 10.56 19.38 21.69
CA ALA A 212 10.50 20.03 20.38
C ALA A 212 9.06 20.38 19.93
N ARG A 213 8.09 19.49 20.18
CA ARG A 213 6.65 19.75 19.89
C ARG A 213 6.03 20.81 20.81
N GLY A 214 6.44 20.83 22.09
CA GLY A 214 6.02 21.86 23.05
C GLY A 214 6.55 23.25 22.72
N SER A 215 7.79 23.34 22.22
CA SER A 215 8.40 24.59 21.74
C SER A 215 7.70 25.14 20.48
N ALA A 216 7.23 24.27 19.60
CA ALA A 216 6.47 24.67 18.41
C ALA A 216 5.07 25.21 18.76
N SER A 217 4.46 24.72 19.85
CA SER A 217 3.12 25.16 20.27
C SER A 217 3.09 26.52 20.96
N SER A 218 4.20 27.00 21.52
CA SER A 218 4.26 28.34 22.15
C SER A 218 4.64 29.46 21.17
N GLN A 219 5.05 29.12 19.95
CA GLN A 219 5.38 30.10 18.89
C GLN A 219 4.22 30.34 17.91
N LEU A 220 3.06 29.69 18.10
CA LEU A 220 1.90 29.80 17.20
C LEU A 220 0.90 30.91 17.58
N ALA A 221 1.24 31.81 18.51
CA ALA A 221 0.36 32.92 18.92
C ALA A 221 0.85 34.31 18.47
N SER A 222 1.95 34.40 17.72
CA SER A 222 2.38 35.63 17.06
C SER A 222 3.11 35.26 15.79
N GLU A 223 2.75 35.89 14.67
CA GLU A 223 3.31 35.71 13.32
C GLU A 223 2.61 34.66 12.45
N SER A 224 1.48 35.10 11.90
CA SER A 224 1.13 34.80 10.52
C SER A 224 2.23 35.34 9.59
N ASP A 225 3.20 34.50 9.21
CA ASP A 225 3.65 34.34 7.82
C ASP A 225 4.71 33.24 7.67
N SER A 226 4.47 32.34 6.71
CA SER A 226 5.41 31.40 6.08
C SER A 226 6.30 30.50 6.96
N VAL A 227 5.81 29.30 7.29
CA VAL A 227 6.70 28.18 7.63
C VAL A 227 7.35 27.67 6.34
N SER A 228 8.59 28.08 6.11
CA SER A 228 9.49 27.43 5.17
C SER A 228 9.78 26.01 5.64
N HIS A 229 8.95 25.07 5.19
CA HIS A 229 9.49 23.78 4.81
C HIS A 229 10.60 24.10 3.82
N GLY A 230 11.82 23.61 4.02
CA GLY A 230 12.89 23.80 3.03
C GLY A 230 12.34 23.40 1.68
N ALA A 231 11.94 24.41 0.90
CA ALA A 231 11.28 24.24 -0.35
C ALA A 231 12.38 23.71 -1.24
N VAL A 232 12.31 22.43 -1.58
CA VAL A 232 12.99 22.00 -2.78
C VAL A 232 12.28 22.79 -3.87
N ASP A 233 12.98 23.79 -4.40
CA ASP A 233 12.54 24.55 -5.54
C ASP A 233 12.52 23.56 -6.71
N ILE A 234 11.33 22.98 -6.95
CA ILE A 234 11.14 22.09 -8.09
C ILE A 234 10.85 23.02 -9.25
N ASP A 235 11.83 23.15 -10.15
CA ASP A 235 11.66 23.86 -11.42
C ASP A 235 10.39 23.37 -12.11
N SER A 236 9.36 24.20 -12.12
CA SER A 236 8.11 23.90 -12.81
C SER A 236 8.32 24.18 -14.30
N VAL A 237 8.31 23.12 -15.12
CA VAL A 237 8.39 23.26 -16.57
C VAL A 237 6.97 23.45 -17.12
N VAL A 238 6.69 24.63 -17.67
CA VAL A 238 5.47 24.89 -18.42
C VAL A 238 5.59 24.16 -19.76
N LEU A 239 4.68 23.23 -20.03
CA LEU A 239 4.59 22.56 -21.33
C LEU A 239 4.02 23.59 -22.33
N ASP A 240 4.89 24.19 -23.14
CA ASP A 240 4.44 24.98 -24.27
C ASP A 240 3.88 24.07 -25.38
N ALA A 241 2.85 24.56 -26.07
CA ALA A 241 2.11 23.79 -27.08
C ALA A 241 2.87 23.61 -28.41
N THR A 242 4.19 23.80 -28.42
CA THR A 242 5.05 23.85 -29.61
C THR A 242 5.79 22.53 -29.89
N GLY A 243 5.82 21.59 -28.94
CA GLY A 243 6.51 20.31 -29.10
C GLY A 243 5.79 19.35 -30.05
N THR A 244 6.51 18.79 -31.03
CA THR A 244 5.98 17.76 -31.92
C THR A 244 6.13 16.36 -31.29
N ALA A 245 5.43 15.35 -31.83
CA ALA A 245 5.55 13.96 -31.36
C ALA A 245 6.99 13.40 -31.47
N ALA A 246 7.81 13.96 -32.36
CA ALA A 246 9.21 13.58 -32.51
C ALA A 246 10.10 14.07 -31.35
N ASP A 247 9.66 15.11 -30.65
CA ASP A 247 10.43 15.77 -29.59
C ASP A 247 10.09 15.26 -28.18
N TYR A 248 9.24 14.21 -28.08
CA TYR A 248 8.77 13.66 -26.80
C TYR A 248 9.91 13.08 -25.96
N GLU A 249 10.87 12.41 -26.61
CA GLU A 249 11.99 11.72 -25.96
C GLU A 249 13.23 12.62 -25.75
N LEU A 250 13.18 13.86 -26.25
CA LEU A 250 14.30 14.79 -26.15
C LEU A 250 14.10 15.73 -24.94
N PRO A 251 15.10 15.89 -24.07
CA PRO A 251 15.04 16.87 -23.00
C PRO A 251 14.84 18.28 -23.57
N ARG A 252 13.72 18.93 -23.25
CA ARG A 252 13.39 20.28 -23.77
C ARG A 252 14.31 21.37 -23.24
N THR A 253 14.94 21.13 -22.10
CA THR A 253 16.01 21.95 -21.53
C THR A 253 17.21 21.05 -21.27
N ARG A 254 18.43 21.62 -21.33
CA ARG A 254 19.59 20.93 -20.76
C ARG A 254 19.30 20.75 -19.28
N LEU A 255 19.17 19.50 -18.84
CA LEU A 255 19.12 19.18 -17.43
C LEU A 255 20.30 19.88 -16.75
N SER A 256 20.02 20.62 -15.69
CA SER A 256 21.07 21.07 -14.79
C SER A 256 21.92 19.85 -14.45
N ALA A 257 23.24 19.97 -14.61
CA ALA A 257 24.15 18.86 -14.39
C ALA A 257 23.84 18.28 -13.00
N MET A 258 23.28 17.07 -12.97
CA MET A 258 22.96 16.40 -11.71
C MET A 258 24.27 16.20 -10.98
N SER A 259 24.53 17.04 -9.98
CA SER A 259 25.71 16.92 -9.15
C SER A 259 25.41 15.90 -8.06
N PHE A 260 25.92 14.68 -8.22
CA PHE A 260 25.96 13.71 -7.14
C PHE A 260 27.06 14.11 -6.17
N ARG A 261 26.69 14.41 -4.93
CA ARG A 261 27.66 14.67 -3.85
C ARG A 261 27.86 13.38 -3.06
N PHE A 262 29.07 12.84 -3.13
CA PHE A 262 29.51 11.69 -2.34
C PHE A 262 30.27 12.15 -1.09
N ASP A 263 29.73 13.17 -0.41
CA ASP A 263 30.35 13.74 0.77
C ASP A 263 30.37 12.73 1.93
N ALA A 264 31.31 12.93 2.85
CA ALA A 264 31.34 12.12 4.06
C ALA A 264 30.05 12.30 4.87
N PRO A 265 29.46 11.20 5.40
CA PRO A 265 28.26 11.33 6.23
C PRO A 265 28.62 12.11 7.48
N ALA A 266 27.70 12.97 7.93
CA ALA A 266 27.89 13.80 9.13
C ALA A 266 28.10 12.97 10.42
N SER A 267 27.78 11.68 10.39
CA SER A 267 28.04 10.75 11.49
C SER A 267 28.57 9.43 10.94
N PRO A 268 29.80 9.02 11.33
CA PRO A 268 30.37 7.74 10.94
C PRO A 268 29.55 6.56 11.49
N ALA A 269 29.50 5.47 10.74
CA ALA A 269 28.90 4.20 11.18
C ALA A 269 27.44 4.32 11.68
N LEU A 270 26.64 5.21 11.07
CA LEU A 270 25.23 5.43 11.44
C LEU A 270 24.40 4.13 11.46
N VAL A 271 24.68 3.22 10.53
CA VAL A 271 24.00 1.91 10.45
C VAL A 271 24.27 1.08 11.71
N LEU A 272 25.54 0.98 12.11
CA LEU A 272 25.89 0.31 13.38
C LEU A 272 25.18 1.00 14.55
N ARG A 273 25.07 2.35 14.52
CA ARG A 273 24.51 3.15 15.64
C ARG A 273 23.02 2.95 15.80
N GLN A 274 22.31 2.77 14.69
CA GLN A 274 20.88 2.51 14.67
C GLN A 274 20.54 1.07 15.07
N LEU A 275 21.37 0.10 14.69
CA LEU A 275 21.14 -1.32 14.98
C LEU A 275 21.50 -1.68 16.43
N GLY A 276 22.48 -0.98 17.02
CA GLY A 276 22.94 -1.25 18.38
C GLY A 276 23.75 -2.55 18.48
N GLN A 277 24.12 -2.92 19.71
CA GLN A 277 24.91 -4.12 19.96
C GLN A 277 24.03 -5.38 19.95
N PRO A 278 24.35 -6.40 19.14
CA PRO A 278 23.59 -7.65 19.14
C PRO A 278 23.80 -8.41 20.47
N PRO A 279 22.78 -9.11 20.99
CA PRO A 279 22.87 -9.81 22.28
C PRO A 279 23.91 -10.93 22.32
N SER A 280 24.27 -11.48 21.16
CA SER A 280 25.25 -12.55 21.00
C SER A 280 26.65 -12.03 20.67
N TRP A 281 26.91 -10.74 20.89
CA TRP A 281 28.23 -10.17 20.65
C TRP A 281 29.25 -10.76 21.64
N PRO A 282 30.29 -11.46 21.16
CA PRO A 282 31.13 -12.29 22.03
C PRO A 282 32.29 -11.53 22.69
N ALA A 283 32.53 -10.28 22.31
CA ALA A 283 33.68 -9.51 22.78
C ALA A 283 33.28 -8.48 23.84
N ASP A 284 34.19 -8.20 24.77
CA ASP A 284 34.02 -7.18 25.80
C ASP A 284 34.05 -5.76 25.23
N GLU A 285 34.67 -5.58 24.06
CA GLU A 285 34.62 -4.33 23.29
C GLU A 285 33.27 -4.17 22.59
N SER A 286 32.80 -2.93 22.47
CA SER A 286 31.54 -2.67 21.78
C SER A 286 31.67 -2.98 20.29
N ILE A 287 30.56 -3.38 19.64
CA ILE A 287 30.53 -3.58 18.19
C ILE A 287 30.95 -2.33 17.41
N PHE A 288 30.80 -1.14 18.01
CA PHE A 288 31.26 0.12 17.45
C PHE A 288 32.76 0.25 17.45
N ASP A 289 33.41 -0.15 18.54
CA ASP A 289 34.85 -0.07 18.67
C ASP A 289 35.51 -1.11 17.75
N ALA A 290 34.92 -2.30 17.67
CA ALA A 290 35.39 -3.37 16.80
C ALA A 290 35.22 -3.07 15.30
N LEU A 291 34.02 -2.66 14.88
CA LEU A 291 33.68 -2.53 13.46
C LEU A 291 33.72 -1.09 12.94
N GLY A 292 33.67 -0.09 13.82
CA GLY A 292 33.67 1.32 13.45
C GLY A 292 34.85 1.73 12.56
N PRO A 293 36.10 1.35 12.91
CA PRO A 293 37.27 1.63 12.07
C PRO A 293 37.18 0.98 10.68
N LEU A 294 36.71 -0.27 10.61
CA LEU A 294 36.52 -1.00 9.35
C LEU A 294 35.44 -0.35 8.48
N TYR A 295 34.34 0.08 9.10
CA TYR A 295 33.24 0.75 8.42
C TYR A 295 33.66 2.12 7.87
N ALA A 296 34.48 2.86 8.64
CA ALA A 296 35.05 4.13 8.20
C ALA A 296 35.99 3.92 7.00
N ALA A 297 36.93 2.96 7.09
CA ALA A 297 37.86 2.65 6.02
C ALA A 297 37.15 2.18 4.73
N ALA A 298 36.11 1.35 4.85
CA ALA A 298 35.30 0.93 3.71
C ALA A 298 34.55 2.11 3.05
N ALA A 299 34.01 3.03 3.86
CA ALA A 299 33.35 4.23 3.36
C ALA A 299 34.32 5.20 2.67
N ASP A 300 35.54 5.36 3.20
CA ASP A 300 36.60 6.15 2.57
C ASP A 300 37.04 5.55 1.24
N LEU A 301 37.24 4.23 1.18
CA LEU A 301 37.58 3.54 -0.07
C LEU A 301 36.46 3.67 -1.11
N ALA A 302 35.21 3.49 -0.72
CA ALA A 302 34.06 3.66 -1.62
C ALA A 302 33.99 5.09 -2.19
N ARG A 303 34.26 6.11 -1.37
CA ARG A 303 34.36 7.51 -1.83
C ARG A 303 35.51 7.70 -2.81
N ALA A 304 36.69 7.18 -2.49
CA ALA A 304 37.85 7.27 -3.38
C ALA A 304 37.58 6.63 -4.75
N LEU A 305 36.94 5.46 -4.78
CA LEU A 305 36.54 4.79 -6.03
C LEU A 305 35.47 5.58 -6.80
N ALA A 306 34.47 6.14 -6.11
CA ALA A 306 33.43 6.95 -6.72
C ALA A 306 33.98 8.25 -7.32
N SER A 307 34.98 8.88 -6.68
CA SER A 307 35.64 10.09 -7.17
C SER A 307 36.69 9.80 -8.26
N ALA A 308 37.27 8.61 -8.31
CA ALA A 308 38.24 8.22 -9.32
C ALA A 308 37.60 7.89 -10.70
N GLY A 309 36.31 7.53 -10.73
CA GLY A 309 35.57 7.15 -11.95
C GLY A 309 35.28 8.28 -12.94
N GLY A 310 35.79 9.51 -12.72
CA GLY A 310 35.49 10.70 -13.52
C GLY A 310 36.52 11.07 -14.60
N ALA A 311 37.62 10.34 -14.76
CA ALA A 311 38.71 10.76 -15.66
C ALA A 311 38.78 10.06 -17.04
N ASP A 312 38.15 8.89 -17.25
CA ASP A 312 38.43 8.06 -18.45
C ASP A 312 37.18 7.44 -19.12
N SER A 313 36.14 8.23 -19.39
CA SER A 313 35.03 7.73 -20.25
C SER A 313 34.38 8.78 -21.16
N ALA A 314 35.17 9.73 -21.68
CA ALA A 314 34.78 10.47 -22.87
C ALA A 314 35.36 9.76 -24.11
N SER A 315 34.48 9.38 -25.03
CA SER A 315 34.72 8.91 -26.41
C SER A 315 34.95 7.40 -26.65
N THR A 316 33.85 6.63 -26.64
CA THR A 316 33.66 5.62 -27.71
C THR A 316 32.18 5.58 -28.08
N PRO A 317 31.80 5.96 -29.31
CA PRO A 317 30.43 5.81 -29.77
C PRO A 317 30.12 4.32 -29.97
N LEU A 318 29.02 3.85 -29.37
CA LEU A 318 28.43 2.54 -29.64
C LEU A 318 27.92 2.52 -31.09
N THR A 319 28.74 2.02 -32.02
CA THR A 319 28.25 1.70 -33.37
C THR A 319 27.43 0.43 -33.32
N SER A 320 26.15 0.53 -33.67
CA SER A 320 25.24 -0.57 -33.91
C SER A 320 25.77 -1.46 -35.04
N ARG A 321 26.23 -2.68 -34.71
CA ARG A 321 26.42 -3.73 -35.71
C ARG A 321 25.07 -4.36 -36.03
N HIS A 322 24.51 -3.92 -37.16
CA HIS A 322 23.48 -4.65 -37.88
C HIS A 322 23.91 -6.12 -38.06
N ALA A 323 23.04 -7.02 -37.64
CA ALA A 323 23.13 -8.44 -37.94
C ALA A 323 22.88 -8.62 -39.44
N ASP A 324 23.91 -9.08 -40.17
CA ASP A 324 23.76 -9.68 -41.49
C ASP A 324 24.32 -11.11 -41.43
N ARG A 325 23.41 -12.07 -41.23
CA ARG A 325 23.64 -13.50 -41.40
C ARG A 325 22.33 -14.16 -41.84
N ARG A 326 22.05 -14.11 -43.14
CA ARG A 326 21.31 -15.16 -43.85
C ARG A 326 21.85 -15.30 -45.28
N GLY A 327 22.28 -16.52 -45.63
CA GLY A 327 22.36 -16.95 -47.02
C GLY A 327 23.71 -17.54 -47.45
N ALA A 328 23.99 -18.78 -47.05
CA ALA A 328 24.79 -19.72 -47.84
C ALA A 328 24.51 -21.15 -47.34
N ASP A 329 23.54 -21.80 -47.96
CA ASP A 329 23.52 -23.25 -48.19
C ASP A 329 22.59 -23.52 -49.38
N ALA A 330 23.14 -24.26 -50.35
CA ALA A 330 22.64 -24.65 -51.70
C ALA A 330 22.80 -23.61 -52.83
#